data_AF-A0A1U7CRB8-F1
#
_entry.id   AF-A0A1U7CRB8-F1
#
_cell.length_a   1.000
_cell.length_b   1.000
_cell.length_c   1.000
_cell.angle_alpha   90.00
_cell.angle_beta   90.00
_cell.angle_gamma   90.00
#
_symmetry.space_group_name_H-M   'P 1'
#
loop_
_entity.id
_entity.type
_entity.pdbx_description
1 polymer ?
#
loop_
_entity_poly.entity_id
_entity_poly.type
_entity_poly.pdbx_seq_one_letter_code
_entity_poly.pdbx_strand_id
1 'polypeptide(L)'
;MRRHFSLRRIADDGREAPDLGARRGRADRRGGGPGATVDRKTMQLCHQVAVTLDEVLAECGDPLLHGLHVVDVEPSPDVSRLLVILAPDDGEPVDGPDALHRVEAHLSRASGHLRGEIAQAITRKRAPALVYHLALGETGA
;
A
#
# COMPACT_ATOMS: atom_id res chain seq x y z
N MET A 1 16.34 -0.68 -23.88
CA MET A 1 15.81 -2.03 -23.57
C MET A 1 14.79 -1.89 -22.45
N ARG A 2 13.50 -1.95 -22.80
CA ARG A 2 12.39 -1.80 -21.84
C ARG A 2 12.24 -3.11 -21.09
N ARG A 3 12.59 -3.12 -19.80
CA ARG A 3 12.32 -4.28 -18.96
C ARG A 3 10.83 -4.29 -18.63
N HIS A 4 10.16 -5.25 -19.26
CA HIS A 4 8.87 -5.78 -18.89
C HIS A 4 8.71 -5.87 -17.35
N PHE A 5 7.87 -5.02 -16.79
CA PHE A 5 6.96 -5.42 -15.71
C PHE A 5 5.75 -6.08 -16.39
N SER A 6 5.91 -7.37 -16.71
CA SER A 6 4.88 -8.25 -17.26
C SER A 6 4.52 -9.25 -16.16
N LEU A 7 3.27 -9.68 -15.92
CA LEU A 7 1.97 -9.38 -16.51
C LEU A 7 0.93 -10.17 -15.69
N ARG A 8 -0.20 -9.54 -15.37
CA ARG A 8 -1.58 -10.06 -15.43
C ARG A 8 -2.48 -9.00 -14.79
N ARG A 9 -3.06 -8.04 -15.49
CA ARG A 9 -3.81 -7.99 -16.77
C ARG A 9 -5.08 -8.86 -16.78
N ILE A 10 -6.19 -8.16 -16.54
CA ILE A 10 -7.53 -8.20 -17.18
C ILE A 10 -8.37 -9.48 -17.01
N ALA A 11 -9.52 -9.28 -16.36
CA ALA A 11 -10.82 -9.67 -16.92
C ALA A 11 -11.88 -8.69 -16.43
N ASP A 12 -12.25 -7.76 -17.31
CA ASP A 12 -13.55 -7.08 -17.29
C ASP A 12 -14.54 -7.93 -18.11
N ASP A 13 -15.82 -7.72 -17.80
CA ASP A 13 -17.04 -8.20 -18.45
C ASP A 13 -17.61 -9.58 -18.05
N GLY A 14 -18.76 -9.49 -17.39
CA GLY A 14 -19.63 -10.59 -17.00
C GLY A 14 -20.84 -10.03 -16.26
N ARG A 15 -21.70 -9.29 -16.97
CA ARG A 15 -23.03 -8.90 -16.50
C ARG A 15 -23.76 -10.09 -15.89
N GLU A 16 -24.27 -9.97 -14.67
CA GLU A 16 -25.41 -10.79 -14.24
C GLU A 16 -26.33 -9.99 -13.31
N ALA A 17 -27.44 -9.52 -13.90
CA ALA A 17 -28.64 -9.12 -13.19
C ALA A 17 -29.32 -10.38 -12.59
N PRO A 18 -30.15 -10.23 -11.54
CA PRO A 18 -30.43 -11.31 -10.60
C PRO A 18 -31.60 -12.18 -11.08
N ASP A 19 -31.42 -13.50 -11.10
CA ASP A 19 -32.56 -14.42 -11.15
C ASP A 19 -32.96 -14.84 -9.74
N LEU A 20 -34.26 -14.71 -9.52
CA LEU A 20 -34.99 -14.95 -8.30
C LEU A 20 -35.05 -16.45 -7.99
N GLY A 21 -34.69 -16.81 -6.77
CA GLY A 21 -35.27 -17.98 -6.11
C GLY A 21 -34.29 -19.08 -5.74
N ALA A 22 -34.13 -19.28 -4.44
CA ALA A 22 -34.50 -20.53 -3.78
C ALA A 22 -33.81 -20.63 -2.42
N ARG A 23 -34.65 -20.76 -1.41
CA ARG A 23 -34.28 -21.11 -0.04
C ARG A 23 -33.72 -22.54 0.01
N ARG A 24 -32.90 -22.78 1.04
CA ARG A 24 -32.45 -24.07 1.63
C ARG A 24 -31.16 -24.64 1.05
N GLY A 25 -30.22 -24.93 1.96
CA GLY A 25 -29.17 -25.90 1.69
C GLY A 25 -27.89 -25.66 2.46
N ARG A 26 -27.86 -26.09 3.72
CA ARG A 26 -26.63 -26.32 4.47
C ARG A 26 -25.84 -27.41 3.71
N ALA A 27 -24.67 -27.10 3.16
CA ALA A 27 -23.74 -28.09 2.63
C ALA A 27 -22.29 -27.59 2.71
N ASP A 28 -21.56 -28.20 3.63
CA ASP A 28 -20.11 -28.38 3.61
C ASP A 28 -19.61 -28.66 2.18
N ARG A 29 -18.79 -27.76 1.62
CA ARG A 29 -17.93 -28.08 0.48
C ARG A 29 -16.54 -27.52 0.69
N ARG A 30 -15.67 -28.45 1.02
CA ARG A 30 -14.21 -28.39 1.01
C ARG A 30 -13.69 -27.81 -0.31
N GLY A 31 -12.70 -26.94 -0.19
CA GLY A 31 -11.91 -26.45 -1.32
C GLY A 31 -11.07 -25.21 -1.03
N GLY A 32 -10.58 -25.01 0.20
CA GLY A 32 -9.65 -23.92 0.52
C GLY A 32 -8.23 -24.48 0.62
N GLY A 33 -7.49 -24.51 -0.49
CA GLY A 33 -6.07 -24.86 -0.46
C GLY A 33 -5.27 -23.85 0.38
N PRO A 34 -4.28 -24.30 1.18
CA PRO A 34 -3.44 -23.41 1.99
C PRO A 34 -2.49 -22.64 1.08
N GLY A 35 -2.84 -21.42 0.67
CA GLY A 35 -1.87 -20.56 -0.03
C GLY A 35 -2.37 -19.40 -0.88
N ALA A 36 -3.69 -19.19 -1.07
CA ALA A 36 -4.17 -18.19 -2.03
C ALA A 36 -5.23 -17.21 -1.47
N THR A 37 -5.36 -17.12 -0.15
CA THR A 37 -6.09 -16.03 0.51
C THR A 37 -5.08 -15.10 1.16
N VAL A 38 -4.31 -14.37 0.35
CA VAL A 38 -3.89 -13.04 0.82
C VAL A 38 -5.21 -12.32 1.05
N ASP A 39 -5.58 -12.25 2.32
CA ASP A 39 -6.95 -12.04 2.79
C ASP A 39 -7.50 -10.77 2.14
N ARG A 40 -8.66 -10.82 1.48
CA ARG A 40 -9.25 -9.63 0.81
C ARG A 40 -9.32 -8.42 1.76
N LYS A 41 -9.45 -8.68 3.08
CA LYS A 41 -9.44 -7.64 4.12
C LYS A 41 -8.05 -7.05 4.34
N THR A 42 -6.99 -7.84 4.20
CA THR A 42 -5.60 -7.34 4.22
C THR A 42 -5.35 -6.42 3.03
N MET A 43 -5.82 -6.80 1.82
CA MET A 43 -5.69 -5.92 0.65
C MET A 43 -6.50 -4.62 0.81
N GLN A 44 -7.71 -4.69 1.38
CA GLN A 44 -8.49 -3.49 1.72
C GLN A 44 -7.75 -2.60 2.74
N LEU A 45 -7.12 -3.19 3.76
CA LEU A 45 -6.31 -2.47 4.73
C LEU A 45 -5.12 -1.78 4.06
N CYS A 46 -4.38 -2.49 3.21
CA CYS A 46 -3.25 -1.91 2.48
C CYS A 46 -3.68 -0.74 1.62
N HIS A 47 -4.78 -0.89 0.86
CA HIS A 47 -5.34 0.19 0.05
C HIS A 47 -5.74 1.39 0.90
N GLN A 48 -6.43 1.16 2.03
CA GLN A 48 -6.84 2.24 2.92
C GLN A 48 -5.63 2.98 3.51
N VAL A 49 -4.58 2.25 3.90
CA VAL A 49 -3.32 2.83 4.39
C VAL A 49 -2.62 3.61 3.28
N ALA A 50 -2.60 3.09 2.04
CA ALA A 50 -1.98 3.76 0.91
C ALA A 50 -2.63 5.13 0.65
N VAL A 51 -3.97 5.16 0.53
CA VAL A 51 -4.73 6.40 0.29
C VAL A 51 -4.53 7.41 1.43
N THR A 52 -4.68 6.96 2.68
CA THR A 52 -4.52 7.85 3.85
C THR A 52 -3.11 8.41 3.92
N LEU A 53 -2.10 7.58 3.66
CA LEU A 53 -0.71 8.01 3.75
C LEU A 53 -0.36 9.01 2.65
N ASP A 54 -0.89 8.81 1.44
CA ASP A 54 -0.71 9.74 0.32
C ASP A 54 -1.31 11.13 0.63
N GLU A 55 -2.53 11.16 1.16
CA GLU A 55 -3.19 12.41 1.60
C GLU A 55 -2.38 13.12 2.70
N VAL A 56 -1.95 12.38 3.72
CA VAL A 56 -1.19 12.96 4.85
C VAL A 56 0.20 13.43 4.42
N LEU A 57 0.84 12.76 3.46
CA LEU A 57 2.10 13.22 2.87
C LEU A 57 1.90 14.52 2.09
N ALA A 58 0.83 14.60 1.29
CA ALA A 58 0.48 15.81 0.54
C ALA A 58 0.10 16.99 1.46
N GLU A 59 -0.55 16.74 2.59
CA GLU A 59 -0.87 17.78 3.59
C GLU A 59 0.30 18.10 4.53
N CYS A 60 1.39 17.32 4.47
CA CYS A 60 2.55 17.54 5.31
C CYS A 60 3.24 18.85 4.93
N GLY A 61 3.47 19.73 5.92
CA GLY A 61 4.19 20.99 5.71
C GLY A 61 5.70 20.83 5.46
N ASP A 62 6.20 19.58 5.38
CA ASP A 62 7.59 19.28 5.09
C ASP A 62 7.79 19.13 3.57
N PRO A 63 8.61 19.99 2.93
CA PRO A 63 8.75 19.98 1.47
C PRO A 63 9.33 18.66 0.93
N LEU A 64 10.15 17.95 1.73
CA LEU A 64 10.70 16.65 1.31
C LEU A 64 9.64 15.55 1.36
N LEU A 65 8.72 15.59 2.33
CA LEU A 65 7.64 14.60 2.44
C LEU A 65 6.51 14.91 1.46
N HIS A 66 6.23 16.19 1.22
CA HIS A 66 5.24 16.65 0.24
C HIS A 66 5.60 16.21 -1.19
N GLY A 67 6.90 16.14 -1.50
CA GLY A 67 7.39 15.64 -2.78
C GLY A 67 7.40 14.10 -2.91
N LEU A 68 6.86 13.36 -1.94
CA LEU A 68 6.78 11.89 -1.99
C LEU A 68 5.33 11.43 -2.17
N HIS A 69 5.13 10.41 -2.98
CA HIS A 69 3.85 9.72 -3.13
C HIS A 69 3.99 8.22 -2.86
N VAL A 70 2.87 7.57 -2.52
CA VAL A 70 2.85 6.13 -2.25
C VAL A 70 2.73 5.37 -3.57
N VAL A 71 3.71 4.51 -3.85
CA VAL A 71 3.71 3.63 -5.03
C VAL A 71 2.96 2.34 -4.74
N ASP A 72 3.28 1.71 -3.61
CA ASP A 72 2.67 0.44 -3.22
C ASP A 72 2.77 0.20 -1.70
N VAL A 73 1.87 -0.64 -1.18
CA VAL A 73 1.84 -1.02 0.24
C VAL A 73 1.67 -2.53 0.38
N GLU A 74 2.75 -3.19 0.76
CA GLU A 74 2.78 -4.64 0.93
C GLU A 74 2.61 -5.04 2.40
N PRO A 75 1.69 -5.98 2.71
CA PRO A 75 1.55 -6.49 4.06
C PRO A 75 2.63 -7.53 4.37
N SER A 76 3.19 -7.47 5.59
CA SER A 76 3.93 -8.60 6.14
C SER A 76 3.00 -9.83 6.29
N PRO A 77 3.49 -11.07 6.17
CA PRO A 77 2.67 -12.28 6.34
C PRO A 77 1.93 -12.35 7.69
N ASP A 78 2.42 -11.66 8.73
CA ASP A 78 1.78 -11.57 10.04
C ASP A 78 0.87 -10.32 10.20
N VAL A 79 0.80 -9.45 9.18
CA VAL A 79 0.00 -8.19 9.15
C VAL A 79 0.29 -7.23 10.32
N SER A 80 1.38 -7.47 11.05
CA SER A 80 1.88 -6.64 12.13
C SER A 80 2.69 -5.45 11.62
N ARG A 81 3.18 -5.54 10.38
CA ARG A 81 3.98 -4.52 9.69
C ARG A 81 3.50 -4.37 8.26
N LEU A 82 3.56 -3.14 7.75
CA LEU A 82 3.34 -2.81 6.35
C LEU A 82 4.61 -2.22 5.78
N LEU A 83 5.05 -2.73 4.64
CA LEU A 83 6.09 -2.15 3.81
C LEU A 83 5.43 -1.13 2.90
N VAL A 84 5.84 0.12 3.00
CA VAL A 84 5.37 1.23 2.18
C VAL A 84 6.49 1.58 1.22
N ILE A 85 6.21 1.49 -0.07
CA ILE A 85 7.11 1.88 -1.13
C ILE A 85 6.72 3.30 -1.56
N LEU A 86 7.64 4.24 -1.41
CA LEU A 86 7.46 5.65 -1.73
C LEU A 86 8.34 6.00 -2.93
N ALA A 87 7.86 6.89 -3.80
CA ALA A 87 8.68 7.49 -4.85
C ALA A 87 8.61 9.01 -4.76
N PRO A 88 9.69 9.71 -5.12
CA PRO A 88 9.64 11.15 -5.33
C PRO A 88 8.76 11.48 -6.55
N ASP A 89 8.14 12.65 -6.52
CA ASP A 89 7.43 13.21 -7.67
C ASP A 89 8.40 13.46 -8.84
N ASP A 90 7.87 13.38 -10.07
CA ASP A 90 8.63 13.53 -11.32
C ASP A 90 9.31 14.90 -11.40
N GLY A 91 10.55 15.01 -10.89
CA GLY A 91 11.35 16.23 -10.95
C GLY A 91 12.33 16.45 -9.80
N GLU A 92 12.18 15.76 -8.67
CA GLU A 92 13.10 15.85 -7.53
C GLU A 92 13.93 14.56 -7.40
N PRO A 93 15.10 14.49 -8.04
CA PRO A 93 15.98 13.34 -7.87
C PRO A 93 16.45 13.25 -6.41
N VAL A 94 16.03 12.19 -5.71
CA VAL A 94 16.64 11.77 -4.44
C VAL A 94 17.90 10.97 -4.76
N ASP A 95 18.89 11.64 -5.33
CA ASP A 95 20.14 11.00 -5.73
C ASP A 95 21.17 11.06 -4.60
N GLY A 96 21.57 9.87 -4.13
CA GLY A 96 22.71 9.69 -3.22
C GLY A 96 22.35 9.36 -1.77
N PRO A 97 23.31 8.80 -1.01
CA PRO A 97 23.09 8.30 0.35
C PRO A 97 22.68 9.42 1.33
N ASP A 98 23.17 10.65 1.14
CA ASP A 98 22.79 11.80 1.96
C ASP A 98 21.33 12.23 1.76
N ALA A 99 20.82 12.16 0.52
CA ALA A 99 19.44 12.52 0.22
C ALA A 99 18.47 11.49 0.84
N LEU A 100 18.78 10.20 0.69
CA LEU A 100 18.06 9.12 1.35
C LEU A 100 18.04 9.31 2.87
N HIS A 101 19.20 9.57 3.49
CA HIS A 101 19.30 9.75 4.93
C HIS A 101 18.47 10.95 5.43
N ARG A 102 18.38 12.03 4.66
CA ARG A 102 17.50 13.17 4.98
C ARG A 102 16.04 12.76 4.92
N VAL A 103 15.59 12.09 3.86
CA VAL A 103 14.20 11.61 3.75
C VAL A 103 13.86 10.67 4.92
N GLU A 104 14.75 9.72 5.24
CA GLU A 104 14.58 8.82 6.39
C GLU A 104 14.49 9.57 7.72
N ALA A 105 15.32 10.60 7.93
CA ALA A 105 15.27 11.41 9.14
C ALA A 105 13.96 12.20 9.27
N HIS A 106 13.44 12.72 8.16
CA HIS A 106 12.17 13.44 8.12
C HIS A 106 10.98 12.51 8.33
N LEU A 107 10.96 11.34 7.67
CA LEU A 107 9.98 10.28 7.92
C LEU A 107 10.00 9.80 9.37
N SER A 108 11.19 9.67 9.98
CA SER A 108 11.34 9.29 11.38
C SER A 108 10.74 10.34 12.32
N ARG A 109 10.96 11.63 12.06
CA ARG A 109 10.35 12.73 12.83
C ARG A 109 8.82 12.76 12.68
N ALA A 110 8.32 12.58 11.46
CA ALA A 110 6.89 12.58 11.16
C ALA A 110 6.18 11.26 11.56
N SER A 111 6.94 10.20 11.84
CA SER A 111 6.40 8.84 12.06
C SER A 111 5.29 8.75 13.10
N GLY A 112 5.36 9.54 14.18
CA GLY A 112 4.32 9.59 15.21
C GLY A 112 3.00 10.16 14.68
N HIS A 113 3.09 11.23 13.88
CA HIS A 113 1.93 11.86 13.26
C HIS A 113 1.33 10.94 12.18
N LEU A 114 2.16 10.44 11.24
CA LEU A 114 1.72 9.52 10.18
C LEU A 114 1.00 8.28 10.75
N ARG A 115 1.55 7.70 11.83
CA ARG A 115 0.92 6.57 12.51
C ARG A 115 -0.37 6.94 13.24
N GLY A 116 -0.48 8.17 13.73
CA GLY A 116 -1.69 8.71 14.34
C GLY A 116 -2.83 8.82 13.33
N GLU A 117 -2.55 9.40 12.16
CA GLU A 117 -3.53 9.53 11.07
C GLU A 117 -3.99 8.15 10.57
N ILE A 118 -3.05 7.23 10.35
CA ILE A 118 -3.38 5.85 9.95
C ILE A 118 -4.20 5.14 11.04
N ALA A 119 -3.89 5.33 12.32
CA ALA A 119 -4.65 4.74 13.41
C ALA A 119 -6.11 5.24 13.45
N GLN A 120 -6.34 6.50 13.06
CA GLN A 120 -7.67 7.09 12.99
C GLN A 120 -8.44 6.62 11.75
N ALA A 121 -7.75 6.40 10.63
CA ALA A 121 -8.37 5.90 9.41
C ALA A 121 -8.83 4.44 9.54
N ILE A 122 -8.01 3.56 10.11
CA ILE A 122 -8.29 2.11 10.09
C ILE A 122 -9.19 1.65 11.26
N THR A 123 -9.98 0.60 11.05
CA THR A 123 -10.88 0.04 12.07
C THR A 123 -10.20 -0.95 13.05
N ARG A 124 -8.87 -0.93 13.16
CA ARG A 124 -8.09 -1.93 13.94
C ARG A 124 -7.69 -1.35 15.30
N LYS A 125 -7.72 -2.18 16.34
CA LYS A 125 -7.31 -1.81 17.70
C LYS A 125 -5.86 -1.30 17.81
N ARG A 126 -4.97 -1.68 16.87
CA ARG A 126 -3.56 -1.28 16.88
C ARG A 126 -3.12 -0.91 15.47
N ALA A 127 -2.52 0.27 15.32
CA ALA A 127 -1.88 0.69 14.09
C ALA A 127 -0.67 -0.21 13.78
N PRO A 128 -0.55 -0.72 12.55
CA PRO A 128 0.61 -1.51 12.13
C PRO A 128 1.90 -0.67 12.21
N ALA A 129 3.04 -1.35 12.32
CA ALA A 129 4.32 -0.68 12.14
C ALA A 129 4.54 -0.41 10.65
N LEU A 130 4.98 0.79 10.30
CA LEU A 130 5.27 1.20 8.93
C LEU A 130 6.77 1.09 8.70
N VAL A 131 7.15 0.43 7.62
CA VAL A 131 8.53 0.34 7.14
C VAL A 131 8.55 1.03 5.79
N TYR A 132 9.39 2.05 5.64
CA TYR A 132 9.46 2.83 4.41
C TYR A 132 10.60 2.34 3.53
N HIS A 133 10.34 2.27 2.23
CA HIS A 133 11.34 1.99 1.20
C HIS A 133 11.19 3.03 0.09
N LEU A 134 12.28 3.66 -0.31
CA LEU A 134 12.25 4.57 -1.46
C LEU A 134 12.50 3.77 -2.73
N ALA A 135 11.56 3.79 -3.66
CA ALA A 135 11.77 3.38 -5.03
C ALA A 135 12.65 4.45 -5.69
N LEU A 136 13.97 4.30 -5.53
CA LEU A 136 14.92 5.04 -6.34
C LEU A 136 14.68 4.61 -7.77
N GLY A 137 14.13 5.50 -8.59
CA GLY A 137 14.10 5.31 -10.02
C GLY A 137 15.54 5.05 -10.45
N GLU A 138 15.82 3.85 -10.95
CA GLU A 138 17.11 3.58 -11.57
C GLU A 138 17.21 4.55 -12.74
N THR A 139 17.91 5.67 -12.55
CA THR A 139 18.13 6.68 -13.58
C THR A 139 18.84 5.96 -14.72
N GLY A 140 18.05 5.52 -15.69
CA GLY A 140 18.52 4.81 -16.86
C GLY A 140 19.38 5.76 -17.67
N ALA A 141 20.69 5.51 -17.63
CA ALA A 141 21.71 6.12 -18.48
C ALA A 141 21.42 5.91 -19.98
#